data_AF-A0A8H7U402-F1
#
_entry.id   AF-A0A8H7U402-F1
#
_cell.length_a   1.000
_cell.length_b   1.000
_cell.length_c   1.000
_cell.angle_alpha   90.00
_cell.angle_beta   90.00
_cell.angle_gamma   90.00
#
_symmetry.space_group_name_H-M   'P 1'
#
loop_
_entity.id
_entity.type
_entity.pdbx_description
1 polymer ?
#
loop_
_entity_poly.entity_id
_entity_poly.type
_entity_poly.pdbx_seq_one_letter_code
_entity_poly.pdbx_strand_id
1 'polypeptide(L)'
;MLEKEPTSPISPLAPYPPLPPTESRSRAPEFYGFVAWTSTYLLFCAYLLWALLPDKYIVWLGVTWYPNREWAVLLPAYSVVLVLLTYYTYFALALSGTPALSDISTITDSRAHLPRTNAENPYVAHARPSAIPEMYDMPIGMVNRVVYGTHKQASSR
;
A
#
# COMPACT_ATOMS: atom_id res chain seq x y z
N MET A 1 39.13 8.25 41.07
CA MET A 1 39.68 6.93 40.71
C MET A 1 38.55 5.94 40.88
N LEU A 2 37.89 5.55 39.78
CA LEU A 2 36.81 4.55 39.80
C LEU A 2 37.47 3.19 39.60
N GLU A 3 37.46 2.38 40.66
CA GLU A 3 37.96 1.01 40.61
C GLU A 3 37.17 0.21 39.57
N LYS A 4 37.90 -0.37 38.62
CA LYS A 4 37.35 -1.22 37.58
C LYS A 4 37.22 -2.61 38.18
N GLU A 5 36.03 -2.96 38.65
CA GLU A 5 35.74 -4.34 39.07
C GLU A 5 36.07 -5.32 37.92
N PRO A 6 36.69 -6.48 38.21
CA PRO A 6 37.05 -7.45 37.20
C PRO A 6 35.77 -8.05 36.58
N THR A 7 35.68 -7.93 35.26
CA THR A 7 34.64 -8.55 34.41
C THR A 7 34.55 -10.05 34.70
N SER A 8 33.54 -10.45 35.46
CA SER A 8 33.17 -11.85 35.62
C SER A 8 32.47 -12.33 34.34
N PRO A 9 32.72 -13.57 33.87
CA PRO A 9 32.22 -14.09 32.59
C PRO A 9 30.71 -14.40 32.56
N ILE A 10 29.94 -13.90 33.54
CA ILE A 10 28.53 -14.25 33.76
C ILE A 10 27.57 -13.06 33.53
N SER A 11 28.04 -11.93 32.97
CA SER A 11 27.19 -10.76 32.71
C SER A 11 27.76 -9.94 31.55
N PRO A 12 26.91 -9.61 30.56
CA PRO A 12 26.07 -8.44 30.74
C PRO A 12 24.61 -8.87 30.80
N LEU A 13 24.05 -8.97 32.01
CA LEU A 13 22.60 -8.88 32.14
C LEU A 13 22.20 -7.50 31.61
N ALA A 14 21.35 -7.47 30.58
CA ALA A 14 20.70 -6.25 30.16
C ALA A 14 20.04 -5.61 31.40
N PRO A 15 20.31 -4.32 31.70
CA PRO A 15 19.71 -3.66 32.85
C PRO A 15 18.17 -3.75 32.77
N TYR A 16 17.52 -4.14 33.88
CA TYR A 16 16.08 -4.07 34.04
C TYR A 16 15.73 -2.94 35.03
N PRO A 17 14.78 -2.04 34.73
CA PRO A 17 13.94 -1.99 33.52
C PRO A 17 14.75 -1.63 32.25
N PRO A 18 14.28 -2.04 31.05
CA PRO A 18 14.97 -1.75 29.81
C PRO A 18 15.18 -0.24 29.68
N LEU A 19 16.42 0.17 29.39
CA LEU A 19 16.71 1.56 29.08
C LEU A 19 15.82 1.97 27.91
N PRO A 20 15.18 3.16 27.97
CA PRO A 20 14.42 3.65 26.82
C PRO A 20 15.35 3.62 25.60
N PRO A 21 14.86 3.20 24.42
CA PRO A 21 15.67 3.18 23.22
C PRO A 21 16.30 4.56 23.04
N THR A 22 17.58 4.61 22.71
CA THR A 22 18.25 5.87 22.39
C THR A 22 17.49 6.48 21.21
N GLU A 23 16.62 7.44 21.49
CA GLU A 23 15.82 8.13 20.49
C GLU A 23 16.76 9.09 19.75
N SER A 24 17.69 8.54 18.98
CA SER A 24 18.51 9.27 18.00
C SER A 24 17.67 9.54 16.76
N ARG A 25 16.42 10.00 16.96
CA ARG A 25 15.62 10.51 15.86
C ARG A 25 16.28 11.80 15.42
N SER A 26 16.98 11.74 14.29
CA SER A 26 17.53 12.94 13.66
C SER A 26 16.39 13.94 13.49
N ARG A 27 16.55 15.14 14.06
CA ARG A 27 15.56 16.23 13.98
C ARG A 27 15.45 16.82 12.58
N ALA A 28 16.31 16.38 11.66
CA ALA A 28 16.39 16.90 10.30
C ALA A 28 15.06 16.86 9.51
N PRO A 29 14.25 15.78 9.54
CA PRO A 29 12.98 15.72 8.80
C PRO A 29 11.97 16.79 9.25
N GLU A 30 11.97 17.16 10.55
CA GLU A 30 11.05 18.17 11.10
C GLU A 30 11.38 19.56 10.57
N PHE A 31 12.68 19.89 10.47
CA PHE A 31 13.12 21.16 9.91
C PHE A 31 12.84 21.28 8.41
N TYR A 32 13.07 20.20 7.65
CA TYR A 32 12.75 20.21 6.21
C TYR A 32 11.25 20.38 5.97
N GLY A 33 10.41 19.69 6.77
CA GLY A 33 8.96 19.85 6.70
C GLY A 33 8.52 21.28 6.99
N PHE A 34 9.07 21.90 8.03
CA PHE A 34 8.75 23.29 8.37
C PHE A 34 9.17 24.29 7.28
N VAL A 35 10.38 24.14 6.74
CA VAL A 35 10.90 25.01 5.66
C VAL A 35 10.09 24.80 4.38
N ALA A 36 9.78 23.56 4.02
CA ALA A 36 8.97 23.24 2.84
C ALA A 36 7.54 23.80 2.98
N TRP A 37 6.91 23.64 4.15
CA TRP A 37 5.58 24.17 4.42
C TRP A 37 5.54 25.70 4.35
N THR A 38 6.47 26.36 5.05
CA THR A 38 6.54 27.83 5.08
C THR A 38 6.82 28.39 3.68
N SER A 39 7.79 27.81 2.96
CA SER A 39 8.12 28.26 1.60
C SER A 39 6.98 28.02 0.61
N THR A 40 6.30 26.88 0.69
CA THR A 40 5.12 26.59 -0.15
C THR A 40 4.00 27.58 0.10
N TYR A 41 3.72 27.91 1.36
CA TYR A 41 2.67 28.89 1.69
C TYR A 41 3.03 30.31 1.24
N LEU A 42 4.30 30.72 1.41
CA LEU A 42 4.78 32.01 0.93
C LEU A 42 4.68 32.12 -0.60
N LEU A 43 5.11 31.08 -1.32
CA LEU A 43 4.99 31.02 -2.79
C LEU A 43 3.53 31.01 -3.23
N PHE A 44 2.66 30.29 -2.50
CA PHE A 44 1.23 30.27 -2.79
C PHE A 44 0.58 31.64 -2.60
N CYS A 45 0.89 32.35 -1.51
CA CYS A 45 0.44 33.72 -1.30
C CYS A 45 0.95 34.66 -2.41
N ALA A 46 2.22 34.56 -2.79
CA ALA A 46 2.78 35.34 -3.89
C ALA A 46 2.08 35.04 -5.23
N TYR A 47 1.77 33.77 -5.48
CA TYR A 47 1.02 33.33 -6.65
C TYR A 47 -0.41 33.89 -6.67
N LEU A 48 -1.13 33.86 -5.53
CA LEU A 48 -2.46 34.44 -5.43
C LEU A 48 -2.45 35.96 -5.64
N LEU A 49 -1.48 36.66 -5.04
CA LEU A 49 -1.30 38.08 -5.27
C LEU A 49 -1.03 38.36 -6.75
N TRP A 50 -0.15 37.61 -7.39
CA TRP A 50 0.11 37.75 -8.82
C TRP A 50 -1.14 37.47 -9.68
N ALA A 51 -1.92 36.44 -9.36
CA ALA A 51 -3.11 36.04 -10.12
C ALA A 51 -4.27 37.04 -9.98
N LEU A 52 -4.53 37.55 -8.76
CA LEU A 52 -5.73 38.33 -8.44
C LEU A 52 -5.52 39.85 -8.50
N LEU A 53 -4.31 40.34 -8.24
CA LEU A 53 -4.06 41.79 -8.16
C LEU A 53 -4.00 42.40 -9.57
N PRO A 54 -4.62 43.58 -9.83
CA PRO A 54 -4.58 44.19 -11.16
C PRO A 54 -3.20 44.77 -11.50
N ASP A 55 -2.88 44.84 -12.80
CA ASP A 55 -1.56 45.21 -13.37
C ASP A 55 -0.95 46.46 -12.75
N LYS A 56 -1.78 47.48 -12.47
CA LYS A 56 -1.36 48.76 -11.89
C LYS A 56 -0.57 48.61 -10.59
N TYR A 57 -0.94 47.66 -9.73
CA TYR A 57 -0.23 47.44 -8.47
C TYR A 57 1.05 46.62 -8.66
N ILE A 58 1.05 45.69 -9.61
CA ILE A 58 2.22 44.85 -9.93
C ILE A 58 3.33 45.71 -10.56
N VAL A 59 2.96 46.58 -11.49
CA VAL A 59 3.88 47.53 -12.13
C VAL A 59 4.39 48.56 -11.12
N TRP A 60 3.53 49.02 -10.19
CA TRP A 60 3.95 49.89 -9.09
C TRP A 60 4.97 49.23 -8.16
N LEU A 61 4.85 47.90 -7.95
CA LEU A 61 5.80 47.11 -7.18
C LEU A 61 7.16 46.92 -7.90
N GLY A 62 7.29 47.41 -9.13
CA GLY A 62 8.51 47.36 -9.94
C GLY A 62 8.62 46.15 -10.85
N VAL A 63 7.58 45.31 -10.95
CA VAL A 63 7.58 44.12 -11.81
C VAL A 63 7.01 44.49 -13.19
N THR A 64 7.89 44.72 -14.15
CA THR A 64 7.52 45.12 -15.52
C THR A 64 7.33 43.94 -16.47
N TRP A 65 7.90 42.77 -16.15
CA TRP A 65 7.75 41.56 -16.94
C TRP A 65 7.32 40.39 -16.06
N TYR A 66 6.20 39.77 -16.42
CA TYR A 66 5.67 38.56 -15.80
C TYR A 66 4.94 37.72 -16.87
N PRO A 67 4.80 36.39 -16.68
CA PRO A 67 4.15 35.52 -17.66
C PRO A 67 2.66 35.87 -17.85
N ASN A 68 2.05 35.39 -18.93
CA ASN A 68 0.63 35.67 -19.20
C ASN A 68 -0.27 35.21 -18.02
N ARG A 69 -1.28 36.00 -17.66
CA ARG A 69 -2.20 35.71 -16.53
C ARG A 69 -2.99 34.41 -16.72
N GLU A 70 -3.17 33.95 -17.96
CA GLU A 70 -3.83 32.66 -18.26
C GLU A 70 -3.18 31.48 -17.54
N TRP A 71 -1.87 31.55 -17.26
CA TRP A 71 -1.17 30.52 -16.50
C TRP A 71 -1.72 30.36 -15.07
N ALA A 72 -2.37 31.37 -14.51
CA ALA A 72 -3.06 31.26 -13.23
C ALA A 72 -4.22 30.26 -13.28
N VAL A 73 -4.88 30.07 -14.42
CA VAL A 73 -5.97 29.10 -14.58
C VAL A 73 -5.44 27.78 -15.15
N LEU A 74 -4.47 27.84 -16.05
CA LEU A 74 -3.90 26.64 -16.66
C LEU A 74 -3.20 25.75 -15.61
N LEU A 75 -2.41 26.31 -14.69
CA LEU A 75 -1.71 25.52 -13.67
C LEU A 75 -2.66 24.64 -12.82
N PRO A 76 -3.73 25.18 -12.19
CA PRO A 76 -4.67 24.35 -11.44
C PRO A 76 -5.50 23.41 -12.34
N ALA A 77 -5.82 23.81 -13.58
CA ALA A 77 -6.53 22.92 -14.49
C ALA A 77 -5.69 21.68 -14.86
N TYR A 78 -4.43 21.89 -15.25
CA TYR A 78 -3.52 20.80 -15.60
C TYR A 78 -3.14 19.93 -14.39
N SER A 79 -3.07 20.49 -13.18
CA SER A 79 -2.81 19.70 -11.98
C SER A 79 -3.93 18.69 -11.71
N VAL A 80 -5.20 19.10 -11.87
CA VAL A 80 -6.36 18.19 -11.76
C VAL A 80 -6.29 17.11 -12.83
N VAL A 81 -5.96 17.47 -14.08
CA VAL A 81 -5.80 16.49 -15.18
C VAL A 81 -4.69 15.49 -14.86
N LEU A 82 -3.56 15.92 -14.31
CA LEU A 82 -2.44 15.05 -13.92
C LEU A 82 -2.84 14.08 -12.80
N VAL A 83 -3.57 14.56 -11.79
CA VAL A 83 -4.10 13.71 -10.70
C VAL A 83 -5.02 12.64 -11.27
N LEU A 84 -6.00 13.02 -12.10
CA LEU A 84 -6.90 12.07 -12.75
C LEU A 84 -6.14 11.07 -13.63
N LEU A 85 -5.18 11.55 -14.42
CA LEU A 85 -4.34 10.71 -15.27
C LEU A 85 -3.58 9.66 -14.45
N THR A 86 -3.05 10.04 -13.28
CA THR A 86 -2.37 9.10 -12.38
C THR A 86 -3.31 7.99 -11.93
N TYR A 87 -4.54 8.32 -11.51
CA TYR A 87 -5.54 7.33 -11.11
C TYR A 87 -5.95 6.40 -12.25
N TYR A 88 -6.22 6.95 -13.44
CA TYR A 88 -6.57 6.14 -14.61
C TYR A 88 -5.42 5.22 -15.03
N THR A 89 -4.19 5.72 -14.97
CA THR A 89 -2.99 4.93 -15.28
C THR A 89 -2.83 3.80 -14.28
N TYR A 90 -2.98 4.09 -12.97
CA TYR A 90 -2.96 3.06 -11.93
C TYR A 90 -4.05 2.00 -12.13
N PHE A 91 -5.27 2.43 -12.45
CA PHE A 91 -6.37 1.51 -12.74
C PHE A 91 -6.08 0.64 -13.97
N ALA A 92 -5.57 1.23 -15.05
CA ALA A 92 -5.17 0.50 -16.24
C ALA A 92 -4.06 -0.52 -15.94
N LEU A 93 -3.06 -0.14 -15.14
CA LEU A 93 -2.00 -1.02 -14.68
C LEU A 93 -2.57 -2.18 -13.85
N ALA A 94 -3.46 -1.89 -12.89
CA ALA A 94 -4.10 -2.91 -12.07
C ALA A 94 -4.90 -3.91 -12.93
N LEU A 95 -5.68 -3.42 -13.90
CA LEU A 95 -6.39 -4.28 -14.84
C LEU A 95 -5.44 -5.10 -15.71
N SER A 96 -4.36 -4.48 -16.21
CA SER A 96 -3.36 -5.19 -17.02
C SER A 96 -2.61 -6.27 -16.26
N GLY A 97 -2.45 -6.11 -14.94
CA GLY A 97 -1.81 -7.09 -14.06
C GLY A 97 -2.75 -8.15 -13.49
N THR A 98 -4.06 -8.07 -13.78
CA THR A 98 -5.04 -9.05 -13.28
C THR A 98 -5.08 -10.26 -14.23
N PRO A 99 -4.96 -11.50 -13.71
CA PRO A 99 -5.12 -12.71 -14.53
C PRO A 99 -6.54 -12.84 -15.07
N ALA A 100 -6.73 -13.72 -16.07
CA ALA A 100 -8.06 -13.96 -16.64
C ALA A 100 -9.04 -14.42 -15.55
N LEU A 101 -10.30 -13.96 -15.61
CA LEU A 101 -11.32 -14.31 -14.60
C LEU A 101 -11.58 -15.81 -14.48
N SER A 102 -11.27 -16.58 -15.51
CA SER A 102 -11.37 -18.04 -15.53
C SER A 102 -10.16 -18.76 -14.93
N ASP A 103 -9.07 -18.05 -14.65
CA ASP A 103 -7.85 -18.62 -14.10
C ASP A 103 -7.95 -18.75 -12.58
N ILE A 104 -7.59 -19.92 -12.07
CA ILE A 104 -7.61 -20.25 -10.64
C ILE A 104 -6.65 -19.38 -9.84
N SER A 105 -5.61 -18.84 -10.49
CA SER A 105 -4.67 -17.86 -9.93
C SER A 105 -5.33 -16.59 -9.37
N THR A 106 -6.58 -16.31 -9.77
CA THR A 106 -7.38 -15.22 -9.20
C THR A 106 -7.81 -15.48 -7.74
N ILE A 107 -7.97 -16.75 -7.36
CA ILE A 107 -8.44 -17.18 -6.03
C ILE A 107 -7.31 -17.84 -5.23
N THR A 108 -6.33 -18.43 -5.93
CA THR A 108 -5.24 -19.19 -5.36
C THR A 108 -3.92 -18.44 -5.47
N ASP A 109 -3.07 -18.52 -4.45
CA ASP A 109 -1.73 -17.96 -4.47
C ASP A 109 -0.67 -19.05 -4.77
N SER A 110 0.61 -18.66 -4.75
CA SER A 110 1.73 -19.58 -4.96
C SER A 110 1.97 -20.56 -3.81
N ARG A 111 1.30 -20.38 -2.67
CA ARG A 111 1.43 -21.22 -1.48
C ARG A 111 0.26 -22.18 -1.30
N ALA A 112 -0.79 -22.05 -2.10
CA ALA A 112 -1.91 -22.97 -2.08
C ALA A 112 -1.47 -24.40 -2.39
N HIS A 113 -1.86 -25.32 -1.50
CA HIS A 113 -1.59 -26.74 -1.66
C HIS A 113 -2.74 -27.41 -2.38
N LEU A 114 -2.76 -27.26 -3.70
CA LEU A 114 -3.76 -27.89 -4.57
C LEU A 114 -3.24 -29.22 -5.13
N PRO A 115 -4.13 -30.22 -5.28
CA PRO A 115 -3.77 -31.48 -5.92
C PRO A 115 -3.45 -31.30 -7.41
N ARG A 116 -2.51 -32.09 -7.93
CA ARG A 116 -2.09 -32.00 -9.35
C ARG A 116 -3.22 -32.42 -10.29
N THR A 117 -3.53 -31.58 -11.28
CA THR A 117 -4.64 -31.78 -12.23
C THR A 117 -4.54 -33.06 -13.07
N ASN A 118 -3.33 -33.54 -13.35
CA ASN A 118 -3.08 -34.75 -14.16
C ASN A 118 -2.87 -36.03 -13.34
N ALA A 119 -3.00 -35.97 -12.01
CA ALA A 119 -2.88 -37.14 -11.16
C ALA A 119 -4.26 -37.76 -10.86
N GLU A 120 -4.26 -39.01 -10.41
CA GLU A 120 -5.46 -39.65 -9.88
C GLU A 120 -6.01 -38.79 -8.72
N ASN A 121 -7.33 -38.62 -8.67
CA ASN A 121 -7.95 -37.69 -7.73
C ASN A 121 -7.60 -38.10 -6.27
N PRO A 122 -6.76 -37.30 -5.56
CA PRO A 122 -6.25 -37.72 -4.27
C PRO A 122 -7.37 -37.81 -3.23
N TYR A 123 -8.44 -37.01 -3.36
CA TYR A 123 -9.59 -37.10 -2.47
C TYR A 123 -10.29 -38.47 -2.52
N VAL A 124 -10.26 -39.15 -3.68
CA VAL A 124 -10.84 -40.50 -3.84
C VAL A 124 -9.87 -41.57 -3.36
N ALA A 125 -8.57 -41.41 -3.66
CA ALA A 125 -7.54 -42.33 -3.19
C ALA A 125 -7.46 -42.37 -1.65
N HIS A 126 -7.64 -41.20 -1.00
CA HIS A 126 -7.62 -41.06 0.45
C HIS A 126 -8.98 -41.32 1.14
N ALA A 127 -10.05 -41.63 0.39
CA ALA A 127 -11.32 -42.06 0.98
C ALA A 127 -11.26 -43.50 1.55
N ARG A 128 -10.14 -44.21 1.37
CA ARG A 128 -9.93 -45.56 1.90
C ARG A 128 -9.67 -45.50 3.42
N PRO A 129 -10.29 -46.39 4.23
CA PRO A 129 -10.17 -46.34 5.69
C PRO A 129 -8.75 -46.43 6.26
N SER A 130 -7.81 -46.98 5.48
CA SER A 130 -6.41 -47.19 5.87
C SER A 130 -5.43 -46.23 5.21
N ALA A 131 -5.91 -45.25 4.44
CA ALA A 131 -5.05 -44.28 3.78
C ALA A 131 -4.75 -43.11 4.73
N ILE A 132 -3.49 -42.69 4.82
CA ILE A 132 -3.10 -41.46 5.51
C ILE A 132 -3.19 -40.34 4.48
N PRO A 133 -4.10 -39.36 4.62
CA PRO A 133 -4.25 -38.28 3.66
C PRO A 133 -3.11 -37.28 3.77
N GLU A 134 -2.61 -36.83 2.62
CA GLU A 134 -1.79 -35.63 2.55
C GLU A 134 -2.65 -34.38 2.73
N MET A 135 -2.06 -33.30 3.25
CA MET A 135 -2.78 -32.08 3.58
C MET A 135 -2.91 -31.20 2.33
N TYR A 136 -4.12 -31.15 1.76
CA TYR A 136 -4.47 -30.31 0.61
C TYR A 136 -5.54 -29.29 0.97
N ASP A 137 -5.48 -28.12 0.34
CA ASP A 137 -6.54 -27.14 0.40
C ASP A 137 -7.75 -27.64 -0.41
N MET A 138 -8.93 -27.65 0.21
CA MET A 138 -10.16 -28.09 -0.44
C MET A 138 -10.82 -26.94 -1.21
N PRO A 139 -11.13 -27.10 -2.50
CA PRO A 139 -11.82 -26.07 -3.27
C PRO A 139 -13.17 -25.72 -2.63
N ILE A 140 -13.45 -24.43 -2.48
CA ILE A 140 -14.69 -23.95 -1.83
C ILE A 140 -15.95 -24.48 -2.51
N GLY A 141 -15.93 -24.69 -3.83
CA GLY A 141 -17.04 -25.30 -4.56
C GLY A 141 -17.33 -26.75 -4.14
N MET A 142 -16.29 -27.52 -3.81
CA MET A 142 -16.43 -28.88 -3.31
C MET A 142 -17.02 -28.88 -1.90
N VAL A 143 -16.47 -28.04 -1.01
CA VAL A 143 -16.98 -27.89 0.36
C VAL A 143 -18.44 -27.47 0.35
N ASN A 144 -18.79 -26.46 -0.45
CA ASN A 144 -20.16 -25.97 -0.55
C ASN A 144 -21.12 -27.06 -1.05
N ARG A 145 -20.70 -27.86 -2.04
CA ARG A 145 -21.52 -28.98 -2.54
C ARG A 145 -21.71 -30.08 -1.50
N VAL A 146 -20.68 -30.43 -0.73
CA VAL A 146 -20.77 -31.47 0.30
C VAL A 146 -21.62 -31.01 1.49
N VAL A 147 -21.39 -29.79 1.97
CA VAL A 147 -22.06 -29.24 3.15
C VAL A 147 -23.51 -28.87 2.85
N TYR A 148 -23.78 -28.24 1.70
CA TYR A 148 -25.09 -27.65 1.38
C TYR A 148 -25.83 -28.32 0.21
N GLY A 149 -25.17 -29.14 -0.60
CA GLY A 149 -25.78 -29.73 -1.81
C GLY A 149 -26.88 -30.76 -1.56
N THR A 150 -26.90 -31.37 -0.37
CA THR A 150 -27.87 -32.41 0.01
C THR A 150 -29.30 -31.87 0.17
N HIS A 151 -29.47 -30.55 0.39
CA HIS A 151 -30.77 -29.96 0.67
C HIS A 151 -31.69 -29.77 -0.55
N LYS A 152 -31.17 -29.89 -1.78
CA LYS A 152 -31.97 -29.67 -3.02
C LYS A 152 -32.67 -30.91 -3.56
N GLN A 153 -32.30 -32.13 -3.15
CA GLN A 153 -32.90 -33.36 -3.70
C GLN A 153 -34.12 -33.88 -2.91
N ALA A 154 -34.37 -33.37 -1.70
CA ALA A 154 -35.50 -33.81 -0.88
C ALA A 154 -36.82 -33.05 -1.12
N SER A 155 -36.81 -31.98 -1.93
CA SER A 155 -37.97 -31.10 -2.14
C SER A 155 -38.65 -31.28 -3.52
N SER A 156 -38.17 -32.18 -4.38
CA SER A 156 -38.74 -32.45 -5.71
C SER A 156 -39.23 -33.90 -5.90
N ARG A 157 -39.69 -34.55 -4.83
CA ARG A 157 -40.43 -35.82 -4.89
C ARG A 157 -41.77 -35.68 -4.21
#